data_AF-A0A969QVP1-F1
#
_entry.id   AF-A0A969QVP1-F1
#
_cell.length_a   1.000
_cell.length_b   1.000
_cell.length_c   1.000
_cell.angle_alpha   90.00
_cell.angle_beta   90.00
_cell.angle_gamma   90.00
#
_symmetry.space_group_name_H-M   'P 1'
#
loop_
_entity.id
_entity.type
_entity.pdbx_description
1 polymer ?
#
loop_
_entity_poly.entity_id
_entity_poly.type
_entity_poly.pdbx_seq_one_letter_code
_entity_poly.pdbx_strand_id
1 'polypeptide(L)'
;MPSYLGRRFESRVLRVLSAMLLAVPMLLVIAAELRIGAYAAAWLTGLPSGVMLAALVVVMVAALVLGGMRSLTWSNVAQAIAMLLALAVPVSIVAVLVTNMPVPQLSHGPIVRGLLKIEAQQGLPIVVPSLMSFELPGEGLQQMAKRFTAPFGLVGPGGFVSRR
;
A
#
# COMPACT_ATOMS: atom_id res chain seq x y z
N MET A 1 22.54 -8.12 0.05
CA MET A 1 23.24 -6.96 -0.56
C MET A 1 24.73 -6.94 -0.25
N PRO A 2 25.21 -7.01 1.01
CA PRO A 2 26.65 -6.93 1.31
C PRO A 2 27.51 -8.04 0.65
N SER A 3 26.96 -9.26 0.59
CA SER A 3 27.59 -10.40 -0.10
C SER A 3 27.64 -10.26 -1.62
N TYR A 4 26.73 -9.47 -2.21
CA TYR A 4 26.67 -9.24 -3.65
C TYR A 4 27.73 -8.21 -4.09
N LEU A 5 27.85 -7.09 -3.37
CA LEU A 5 28.92 -6.12 -3.62
C LEU A 5 30.31 -6.73 -3.38
N GLY A 6 30.46 -7.59 -2.36
CA GLY A 6 31.71 -8.29 -2.08
C GLY A 6 32.17 -9.24 -3.19
N ARG A 7 31.24 -9.95 -3.84
CA ARG A 7 31.56 -10.83 -4.98
C ARG A 7 31.79 -10.05 -6.28
N ARG A 8 31.14 -8.90 -6.46
CA ARG A 8 31.30 -8.08 -7.68
C ARG A 8 32.66 -7.38 -7.77
N PHE A 9 33.24 -7.01 -6.62
CA PHE A 9 34.50 -6.27 -6.51
C PHE A 9 35.64 -7.11 -5.90
N GLU A 10 35.45 -8.42 -5.68
CA GLU A 10 36.43 -9.38 -5.11
C GLU A 10 37.12 -8.91 -3.81
N SER A 11 36.54 -7.91 -3.12
CA SER A 11 37.14 -7.28 -1.94
C SER A 11 36.38 -7.63 -0.68
N ARG A 12 37.06 -8.33 0.24
CA ARG A 12 36.56 -8.64 1.58
C ARG A 12 36.28 -7.37 2.39
N VAL A 13 37.07 -6.32 2.19
CA VAL A 13 36.90 -5.02 2.87
C VAL A 13 35.56 -4.40 2.49
N LEU A 14 35.22 -4.40 1.19
CA LEU A 14 33.98 -3.79 0.72
C LEU A 14 32.72 -4.55 1.22
N ARG A 15 32.81 -5.87 1.39
CA ARG A 15 31.74 -6.67 2.01
C ARG A 15 31.49 -6.28 3.46
N VAL A 16 32.54 -6.08 4.25
CA VAL A 16 32.42 -5.74 5.68
C VAL A 16 31.92 -4.30 5.83
N LEU A 17 32.45 -3.38 5.03
CA LEU A 17 32.09 -1.97 5.08
C LEU A 17 30.62 -1.73 4.70
N SER A 18 30.14 -2.42 3.65
CA SER A 18 28.72 -2.38 3.27
C SER A 18 27.80 -3.05 4.30
N ALA A 19 28.26 -4.10 4.99
CA ALA A 19 27.50 -4.71 6.08
C ALA A 19 27.42 -3.78 7.31
N MET A 20 28.51 -3.11 7.68
CA MET A 20 28.53 -2.14 8.77
C MET A 20 27.63 -0.95 8.49
N LEU A 21 27.69 -0.40 7.26
CA LEU A 21 26.82 0.70 6.86
C LEU A 21 25.34 0.30 6.93
N LEU A 22 24.99 -0.93 6.56
CA LEU A 22 23.62 -1.43 6.61
C LEU A 22 23.16 -1.78 8.04
N ALA A 23 24.10 -2.10 8.94
CA ALA A 23 23.78 -2.41 10.33
C ALA A 23 23.22 -1.18 11.07
N VAL A 24 23.72 0.02 10.78
CA VAL A 24 23.28 1.27 11.43
C VAL A 24 21.78 1.52 11.24
N PRO A 25 21.22 1.63 10.02
CA PRO A 25 19.79 1.86 9.84
C PRO A 25 18.95 0.70 10.39
N MET A 26 19.44 -0.55 10.32
CA MET A 26 18.71 -1.69 10.89
C MET A 26 18.56 -1.60 12.41
N LEU A 27 19.61 -1.24 13.13
CA LEU A 27 19.55 -1.06 14.59
C LEU A 27 18.65 0.11 14.99
N LEU A 28 18.66 1.20 14.23
CA LEU A 28 17.79 2.35 14.49
C LEU A 28 16.30 1.98 14.35
N VAL A 29 15.94 1.23 13.31
CA VAL A 29 14.56 0.76 13.11
C VAL A 29 14.12 -0.16 14.25
N ILE A 30 14.95 -1.15 14.62
CA ILE A 30 14.64 -2.07 15.73
C ILE A 30 14.46 -1.30 17.04
N ALA A 31 15.34 -0.32 17.33
CA ALA A 31 15.21 0.50 18.54
C ALA A 31 13.92 1.34 18.55
N ALA A 32 13.51 1.87 17.39
CA ALA A 32 12.27 2.61 17.26
C ALA A 32 11.04 1.72 17.47
N GLU A 33 11.00 0.54 16.86
CA GLU A 33 9.90 -0.42 17.00
C GLU A 33 9.76 -0.93 18.43
N LEU A 34 10.88 -1.25 19.10
CA LEU A 34 10.90 -1.63 20.51
C LEU A 34 10.31 -0.55 21.41
N ARG A 35 10.63 0.72 21.14
CA ARG A 35 10.09 1.85 21.91
C ARG A 35 8.58 2.02 21.69
N ILE A 36 8.11 1.89 20.45
CA ILE A 36 6.69 1.98 20.11
C ILE A 36 5.93 0.83 20.77
N GLY A 37 6.45 -0.39 20.69
CA GLY A 37 5.87 -1.58 21.33
C GLY A 37 5.82 -1.46 22.85
N ALA A 38 6.89 -0.99 23.48
CA ALA A 38 6.93 -0.78 24.93
C ALA A 38 5.93 0.30 25.38
N TYR A 39 5.76 1.38 24.61
CA TYR A 39 4.78 2.43 24.91
C TYR A 39 3.34 1.91 24.77
N ALA A 40 3.04 1.17 23.69
CA ALA A 40 1.72 0.57 23.48
C ALA A 40 1.37 -0.44 24.59
N ALA A 41 2.32 -1.30 24.96
CA ALA A 41 2.13 -2.28 26.03
C ALA A 41 2.02 -1.63 27.42
N ALA A 42 2.77 -0.55 27.68
CA ALA A 42 2.63 0.24 28.91
C ALA A 42 1.26 0.93 28.99
N TRP A 43 0.76 1.47 27.87
CA TRP A 43 -0.56 2.08 27.82
C TRP A 43 -1.69 1.07 28.10
N LEU A 44 -1.53 -0.18 27.64
CA LEU A 44 -2.52 -1.24 27.86
C LEU A 44 -2.49 -1.82 29.28
N THR A 45 -1.32 -1.90 29.90
CA THR A 45 -1.11 -2.59 31.20
C THR A 45 -1.01 -1.64 32.39
N GLY A 46 -0.80 -0.34 32.16
CA GLY A 46 -0.59 0.66 33.21
C GLY A 46 0.77 0.56 33.92
N LEU A 47 1.66 -0.33 33.49
CA LEU A 47 2.99 -0.53 34.06
C LEU A 47 4.03 0.43 33.46
N PRO A 48 5.15 0.69 34.16
CA PRO A 48 6.21 1.56 33.65
C PRO A 48 6.80 1.06 32.33
N SER A 49 7.01 1.98 31.39
CA SER A 49 7.53 1.68 30.04
C SER A 49 8.90 1.00 30.05
N GLY A 50 9.75 1.29 31.04
CA GLY A 50 11.07 0.65 31.17
C GLY A 50 11.00 -0.85 31.45
N VAL A 51 10.04 -1.28 32.28
CA VAL A 51 9.82 -2.71 32.58
C VAL A 51 9.29 -3.43 31.35
N MET A 52 8.37 -2.78 30.63
CA MET A 52 7.77 -3.33 29.41
C MET A 52 8.80 -3.46 28.28
N LEU A 53 9.69 -2.49 28.13
CA LEU A 53 10.79 -2.54 27.18
C LEU A 53 11.72 -3.73 27.47
N ALA A 54 12.11 -3.93 28.73
CA ALA A 54 12.97 -5.04 29.13
C ALA A 54 12.30 -6.39 28.84
N ALA A 55 11.02 -6.55 29.17
CA ALA A 55 10.26 -7.76 28.87
C ALA A 55 10.19 -8.03 27.35
N LEU A 56 9.92 -7.01 26.54
CA LEU A 56 9.81 -7.14 25.09
C LEU A 56 11.14 -7.54 24.44
N VAL A 57 12.25 -6.95 24.90
CA VAL A 57 13.60 -7.30 24.41
C VAL A 57 13.94 -8.75 24.76
N VAL A 58 13.65 -9.21 25.98
CA VAL A 58 13.93 -10.59 26.41
C VAL A 58 13.15 -11.58 25.55
N VAL A 59 11.85 -11.33 25.34
CA VAL A 59 10.99 -12.17 24.48
C VAL A 59 11.52 -12.19 23.05
N MET A 60 11.92 -11.04 22.51
CA MET A 60 12.44 -10.95 21.15
C MET A 60 13.75 -11.73 20.99
N VAL A 61 14.73 -11.55 21.90
CA VAL A 61 16.00 -12.30 21.85
C VAL A 61 15.76 -13.79 21.98
N ALA A 62 14.90 -14.23 22.90
CA ALA A 62 14.55 -15.63 23.06
C ALA A 62 13.93 -16.23 21.78
N ALA A 63 12.99 -15.52 21.15
CA ALA A 63 12.34 -15.94 19.91
C ALA A 63 13.31 -16.00 18.72
N LEU A 64 14.27 -15.08 18.63
CA LEU A 64 15.27 -15.07 17.56
C LEU A 64 16.30 -16.20 17.71
N VAL A 65 16.79 -16.42 18.94
CA VAL A 65 17.81 -17.44 19.22
C VAL A 65 17.26 -18.85 19.02
N LEU A 66 16.00 -19.09 19.42
CA LEU A 66 15.35 -20.40 19.31
C LEU A 66 14.72 -20.65 17.92
N GLY A 67 14.35 -19.60 17.20
CA GLY A 67 13.54 -19.70 15.98
C GLY A 67 14.30 -19.89 14.67
N GLY A 68 15.60 -19.61 14.64
CA GLY A 68 16.43 -19.69 13.43
C GLY A 68 15.92 -18.83 12.26
N MET A 69 16.41 -19.08 11.04
CA MET A 69 16.06 -18.27 9.85
C MET A 69 14.57 -18.33 9.46
N ARG A 70 13.84 -19.36 9.87
CA ARG A 70 12.42 -19.53 9.54
C ARG A 70 11.51 -18.64 10.38
N SER A 71 11.90 -18.33 11.62
CA SER A 71 11.09 -17.50 12.53
C SER A 71 10.84 -16.10 11.97
N LEU A 72 11.83 -15.52 11.30
CA LEU A 72 11.71 -14.21 10.64
C LEU A 72 10.69 -14.23 9.51
N THR A 73 10.67 -15.28 8.68
CA THR A 73 9.72 -15.37 7.57
C THR A 73 8.29 -15.56 8.07
N TRP A 74 8.09 -16.37 9.11
CA TRP A 74 6.75 -16.56 9.70
C TRP A 74 6.20 -15.29 10.35
N SER A 75 7.07 -14.53 11.04
CA SER A 75 6.68 -13.26 11.65
C SER A 75 6.36 -12.20 10.60
N ASN A 76 7.15 -12.12 9.52
CA ASN A 76 6.89 -11.20 8.41
C ASN A 76 5.53 -11.47 7.73
N VAL A 77 5.20 -12.75 7.53
CA VAL A 77 3.89 -13.14 6.98
C VAL A 77 2.76 -12.75 7.93
N ALA A 78 2.91 -13.01 9.24
CA ALA A 78 1.90 -12.63 10.23
C ALA A 78 1.66 -11.10 10.27
N GLN A 79 2.73 -10.31 10.26
CA GLN A 79 2.65 -8.84 10.22
C GLN A 79 1.97 -8.34 8.95
N ALA A 80 2.27 -8.93 7.79
CA ALA A 80 1.62 -8.59 6.53
C ALA A 80 0.11 -8.86 6.57
N ILE A 81 -0.31 -10.00 7.12
CA ILE A 81 -1.74 -10.33 7.30
C ILE A 81 -2.40 -9.33 8.26
N ALA A 82 -1.75 -9.00 9.38
CA ALA A 82 -2.27 -8.02 10.32
C ALA A 82 -2.43 -6.63 9.68
N MET A 83 -1.49 -6.20 8.83
CA MET A 83 -1.58 -4.93 8.09
C MET A 83 -2.74 -4.92 7.09
N LEU A 84 -3.02 -6.04 6.41
CA LEU A 84 -4.17 -6.15 5.51
C LEU A 84 -5.50 -5.98 6.26
N LEU A 85 -5.63 -6.63 7.43
CA LEU A 85 -6.82 -6.49 8.27
C LEU A 85 -6.94 -5.08 8.85
N ALA A 86 -5.83 -4.49 9.28
CA ALA A 86 -5.78 -3.12 9.77
C ALA A 86 -6.21 -2.11 8.68
N LEU A 87 -5.86 -2.34 7.42
CA LEU A 87 -6.28 -1.50 6.29
C LEU A 87 -7.77 -1.71 5.92
N ALA A 88 -8.32 -2.90 6.13
CA ALA A 88 -9.72 -3.17 5.82
C ALA A 88 -10.70 -2.29 6.62
N VAL A 89 -10.38 -1.97 7.87
CA VAL A 89 -11.21 -1.13 8.76
C VAL A 89 -11.40 0.30 8.20
N PRO A 90 -10.34 1.12 7.98
CA PRO A 90 -10.51 2.47 7.45
C PRO A 90 -11.09 2.45 6.03
N VAL A 91 -10.75 1.46 5.21
CA VAL A 91 -11.32 1.31 3.87
C VAL A 91 -12.84 1.08 3.93
N SER A 92 -13.32 0.27 4.87
CA SER A 92 -14.76 0.03 5.06
C SER A 92 -15.51 1.30 5.52
N ILE A 93 -14.91 2.10 6.42
CA ILE A 93 -15.49 3.37 6.88
C ILE A 93 -15.63 4.34 5.70
N VAL A 94 -14.58 4.50 4.90
CA VAL A 94 -14.62 5.36 3.71
C VAL A 94 -15.65 4.85 2.70
N ALA A 95 -15.74 3.53 2.50
CA ALA A 95 -16.72 2.93 1.60
C ALA A 95 -18.17 3.22 2.04
N VAL A 96 -18.46 3.14 3.34
CA VAL A 96 -19.79 3.49 3.89
C VAL A 96 -20.09 4.98 3.68
N LEU A 97 -19.13 5.87 3.96
CA LEU A 97 -19.34 7.32 3.82
C LEU A 97 -19.57 7.76 2.36
N VAL A 98 -18.91 7.11 1.39
CA VAL A 98 -18.99 7.51 -0.03
C VAL A 98 -20.13 6.77 -0.76
N THR A 99 -20.42 5.52 -0.41
CA THR A 99 -21.30 4.65 -1.22
C THR A 99 -22.41 3.94 -0.46
N ASN A 100 -22.56 4.17 0.86
CA ASN A 100 -23.49 3.45 1.75
C ASN A 100 -23.36 1.92 1.73
N MET A 101 -22.24 1.40 1.22
CA MET A 101 -21.96 -0.03 1.17
C MET A 101 -20.64 -0.33 1.90
N PRO A 102 -20.64 -1.27 2.87
CA PRO A 102 -19.46 -1.58 3.68
C PRO A 102 -18.37 -2.35 2.92
N VAL A 103 -18.69 -2.86 1.72
CA VAL A 103 -17.76 -3.62 0.90
C VAL A 103 -17.19 -2.72 -0.21
N PRO A 104 -15.89 -2.40 -0.18
CA PRO A 104 -15.26 -1.50 -1.16
C PRO A 104 -15.32 -2.07 -2.59
N GLN A 105 -15.40 -3.40 -2.76
CA GLN A 105 -15.51 -4.03 -4.08
C GLN A 105 -16.87 -3.78 -4.77
N LEU A 106 -17.95 -3.55 -4.01
CA LEU A 106 -19.28 -3.24 -4.56
C LEU A 106 -19.51 -1.73 -4.74
N SER A 107 -18.64 -0.89 -4.17
CA SER A 107 -18.70 0.57 -4.25
C SER A 107 -18.50 1.12 -5.68
N HIS A 108 -17.95 0.32 -6.60
CA HIS A 108 -17.62 0.75 -7.96
C HIS A 108 -18.87 1.08 -8.79
N GLY A 109 -19.99 0.39 -8.57
CA GLY A 109 -21.24 0.63 -9.29
C GLY A 109 -21.81 2.05 -9.09
N PRO A 110 -22.02 2.51 -7.84
CA PRO A 110 -22.47 3.87 -7.55
C PRO A 110 -21.54 4.97 -8.08
N ILE A 111 -20.23 4.78 -7.98
CA ILE A 111 -19.22 5.78 -8.42
C ILE A 111 -19.27 5.95 -9.94
N VAL A 112 -19.34 4.84 -10.70
CA VAL A 112 -19.49 4.88 -12.17
C VAL A 112 -20.81 5.54 -12.58
N ARG A 113 -21.91 5.27 -11.88
CA ARG A 113 -23.20 5.94 -12.14
C ARG A 113 -23.16 7.46 -11.85
N GLY A 114 -22.40 7.88 -10.85
CA GLY A 114 -22.16 9.30 -10.56
C GLY A 114 -21.36 10.00 -11.66
N LEU A 115 -20.29 9.36 -12.12
CA LEU A 115 -19.46 9.86 -13.23
C LEU A 115 -20.25 9.97 -14.53
N LEU A 116 -21.07 8.96 -14.87
CA LEU A 116 -21.94 9.00 -16.05
C LEU A 116 -22.96 10.14 -16.00
N LYS A 117 -23.50 10.48 -14.82
CA LYS A 117 -24.41 11.63 -14.67
C LYS A 117 -23.70 12.96 -14.93
N ILE A 118 -22.44 13.09 -14.49
CA ILE A 118 -21.62 14.29 -14.71
C ILE A 118 -21.20 14.38 -16.19
N GLU A 119 -20.80 13.27 -16.82
CA GLU A 119 -20.46 13.22 -18.26
C GLU A 119 -21.67 13.54 -19.15
N ALA A 120 -22.87 13.07 -18.78
CA ALA A 120 -24.12 13.40 -19.49
C ALA A 120 -24.47 14.90 -19.40
N GLN A 121 -24.19 15.56 -18.28
CA GLN A 121 -24.37 17.01 -18.12
C GLN A 121 -23.34 17.83 -18.91
N GLN A 122 -22.18 17.26 -19.22
CA GLN A 122 -21.12 17.90 -19.99
C GLN A 122 -21.19 17.60 -21.51
N GLY A 123 -22.19 16.83 -21.96
CA GLY A 123 -22.43 16.55 -23.38
C GLY A 123 -21.39 15.64 -24.03
N LEU A 124 -20.64 14.86 -23.24
CA LEU A 124 -19.67 13.88 -23.73
C LEU A 124 -20.40 12.59 -24.19
N PRO A 125 -19.92 11.88 -25.23
CA PRO A 125 -20.57 10.68 -25.74
C PRO A 125 -20.58 9.58 -24.66
N ILE A 126 -21.79 9.21 -24.23
CA ILE A 126 -22.05 8.25 -23.17
C ILE A 126 -21.79 6.84 -23.71
N VAL A 127 -20.61 6.30 -23.44
CA VAL A 127 -20.34 4.87 -23.64
C VAL A 127 -20.96 4.16 -22.46
N VAL A 128 -22.10 3.51 -22.68
CA VAL A 128 -22.80 2.67 -21.71
C VAL A 128 -22.11 1.29 -21.69
N PRO A 129 -21.29 0.95 -20.68
CA PRO A 129 -20.88 -0.44 -20.50
C PRO A 129 -22.12 -1.24 -20.09
N SER A 130 -22.43 -2.28 -20.85
CA SER A 130 -23.50 -3.24 -20.58
C SER A 130 -23.31 -3.86 -19.19
N LEU A 131 -24.37 -3.85 -18.39
CA LEU A 131 -24.46 -4.33 -16.99
C LEU A 131 -23.99 -5.80 -16.75
N MET A 132 -23.61 -6.55 -17.79
CA MET A 132 -23.18 -7.94 -17.72
C MET A 132 -21.84 -8.25 -18.42
N SER A 133 -20.99 -7.26 -18.74
CA SER A 133 -19.60 -7.57 -19.08
C SER A 133 -18.78 -7.65 -17.80
N PHE A 134 -18.55 -8.88 -17.33
CA PHE A 134 -17.45 -9.17 -16.41
C PHE A 134 -16.15 -8.79 -17.15
N GLU A 135 -15.68 -7.56 -16.96
CA GLU A 135 -14.44 -7.10 -17.58
C GLU A 135 -13.28 -7.91 -17.01
N LEU A 136 -12.74 -8.79 -17.84
CA LEU A 136 -11.43 -9.40 -17.61
C LEU A 136 -10.38 -8.27 -17.49
N PRO A 137 -9.38 -8.39 -16.60
CA PRO A 137 -8.35 -7.38 -16.40
C PRO A 137 -7.69 -7.00 -17.73
N GLY A 138 -7.96 -5.80 -18.23
CA GLY A 138 -7.37 -5.28 -19.48
C GLY A 138 -8.31 -4.44 -20.34
N GLU A 139 -9.64 -4.67 -20.31
CA GLU A 139 -10.56 -3.98 -21.24
C GLU A 139 -10.96 -2.55 -20.79
N GLY A 140 -11.15 -2.30 -19.50
CA GLY A 140 -11.39 -0.95 -18.99
C GLY A 140 -10.20 0.01 -19.19
N LEU A 141 -8.98 -0.53 -19.24
CA LEU A 141 -7.77 0.23 -19.57
C LEU A 141 -7.71 0.57 -21.06
N GLN A 142 -8.23 -0.28 -21.95
CA GLN A 142 -8.30 0.03 -23.38
C GLN A 142 -9.27 1.19 -23.66
N GLN A 143 -10.36 1.30 -22.91
CA GLN A 143 -11.31 2.41 -23.08
C GLN A 143 -10.74 3.75 -22.60
N MET A 144 -9.96 3.76 -21.51
CA MET A 144 -9.18 4.94 -21.12
C MET A 144 -8.07 5.25 -22.12
N ALA A 145 -7.31 4.25 -22.57
CA ALA A 145 -6.25 4.42 -23.55
C ALA A 145 -6.77 4.95 -24.90
N LYS A 146 -7.96 4.55 -25.34
CA LYS A 146 -8.62 5.04 -26.58
C LYS A 146 -8.95 6.54 -26.51
N ARG A 147 -9.27 7.06 -25.31
CA ARG A 147 -9.50 8.51 -25.10
C ARG A 147 -8.19 9.32 -25.14
N PHE A 148 -7.07 8.75 -24.70
CA PHE A 148 -5.75 9.41 -24.76
C PHE A 148 -5.00 9.24 -26.09
N THR A 149 -5.42 8.29 -26.93
CA THR A 149 -4.84 8.05 -28.27
C THR A 149 -5.65 8.68 -29.40
N ALA A 150 -6.82 9.24 -29.13
CA ALA A 150 -7.52 10.08 -30.10
C ALA A 150 -6.72 11.39 -30.28
N PRO A 151 -6.16 11.67 -31.47
CA PRO A 151 -5.39 12.90 -31.68
C PRO A 151 -6.31 14.11 -31.51
N PHE A 152 -5.86 15.11 -30.76
CA PHE A 152 -6.53 16.41 -30.58
C PHE A 152 -6.82 17.17 -31.90
N GLY A 153 -6.39 16.63 -33.05
CA GLY A 153 -6.59 17.19 -34.39
C GLY A 153 -7.98 17.01 -35.01
N LEU A 154 -8.94 16.36 -34.34
CA LEU A 154 -10.34 16.29 -34.79
C LEU A 154 -11.23 17.44 -34.28
N VAL A 155 -10.68 18.36 -33.48
CA VAL A 155 -11.35 19.64 -33.19
C VAL A 155 -10.94 20.62 -34.30
N GLY A 156 -11.79 20.78 -35.31
CA GLY A 156 -11.58 21.75 -36.37
C GLY A 156 -11.45 23.19 -35.83
N PRO A 157 -10.77 24.09 -36.55
CA PRO A 157 -10.40 25.44 -36.08
C PRO A 157 -11.58 26.40 -35.79
N GLY A 158 -12.83 25.97 -35.99
CA GLY A 158 -14.03 26.76 -35.68
C GLY A 158 -14.62 26.52 -34.28
N GLY A 159 -14.13 25.55 -33.51
CA GLY A 159 -14.73 25.14 -32.23
C GLY A 159 -14.56 26.12 -31.06
N PHE A 160 -13.74 27.16 -31.22
CA PHE A 160 -13.35 28.08 -30.14
C PHE A 160 -13.96 29.49 -30.20
N VAL A 161 -14.87 29.80 -31.15
CA VAL A 161 -15.31 31.19 -31.40
C VAL A 161 -16.75 31.52 -30.97
N SER A 162 -17.62 30.57 -30.60
CA SER A 162 -19.04 30.90 -30.29
C SER A 162 -19.51 30.63 -28.85
N ARG A 163 -18.71 30.94 -27.84
CA ARG A 163 -19.21 31.10 -26.46
C ARG A 163 -18.77 32.44 -25.87
N ARG A 164 -19.58 33.47 -26.07
CA ARG A 164 -19.82 34.52 -25.07
C ARG A 164 -21.23 34.35 -24.55
#